data_AF-A0A4V2AUH2-F1
#
_entry.id   AF-A0A4V2AUH2-F1
#
_cell.length_a   1.000
_cell.length_b   1.000
_cell.length_c   1.000
_cell.angle_alpha   90.00
_cell.angle_beta   90.00
_cell.angle_gamma   90.00
#
_symmetry.space_group_name_H-M   'P 1'
#
loop_
_entity.id
_entity.type
_entity.pdbx_description
1 polymer ?
#
loop_
_entity_poly.entity_id
_entity_poly.type
_entity_poly.pdbx_seq_one_letter_code
_entity_poly.pdbx_strand_id
1 'polypeptide(L)' 'MNLFQAIIIAIVEGLTEFLPVSSTGHMIIASSAFGIGHEDFTKIFEVSIQ' A
#
# COMPACT_ATOMS: atom_id res chain seq x y z
N MET A 1 10.75 -2.18 2.54
CA MET A 1 9.79 -3.01 1.77
C MET A 1 10.52 -4.14 1.02
N ASN A 2 10.06 -5.38 1.12
CA ASN A 2 10.54 -6.52 0.31
C ASN A 2 9.53 -6.95 -0.77
N LEU A 3 9.88 -7.90 -1.64
CA LEU A 3 9.03 -8.33 -2.76
C LEU A 3 7.66 -8.85 -2.31
N PHE A 4 7.61 -9.63 -1.23
CA PHE A 4 6.33 -10.15 -0.71
C PHE A 4 5.42 -9.02 -0.23
N GLN A 5 5.97 -8.05 0.52
CA GLN A 5 5.23 -6.86 0.97
C GLN A 5 4.74 -6.03 -0.21
N ALA A 6 5.59 -5.81 -1.23
CA ALA A 6 5.24 -5.05 -2.43
C ALA A 6 4.08 -5.68 -3.19
N ILE A 7 4.06 -7.01 -3.34
CA ILE A 7 2.97 -7.74 -4.00
C ILE A 7 1.65 -7.56 -3.22
N ILE A 8 1.68 -7.70 -1.90
CA ILE A 8 0.47 -7.54 -1.07
C ILE A 8 -0.06 -6.10 -1.16
N ILE A 9 0.80 -5.10 -1.02
CA ILE A 9 0.44 -3.69 -1.13
C ILE A 9 -0.14 -3.38 -2.52
N ALA A 10 0.46 -3.89 -3.59
CA ALA A 10 -0.04 -3.70 -4.95
C ALA A 10 -1.43 -4.34 -5.19
N ILE A 11 -1.68 -5.50 -4.60
CA ILE A 11 -3.01 -6.14 -4.65
C ILE A 11 -4.03 -5.31 -3.88
N VAL A 12 -3.69 -4.80 -2.68
CA VAL A 12 -4.58 -3.97 -1.88
C VAL A 12 -4.97 -2.71 -2.65
N GLU A 13 -4.01 -1.99 -3.20
CA GLU A 13 -4.26 -0.78 -4.00
C GLU A 13 -5.13 -1.10 -5.21
N GLY A 14 -4.70 -2.06 -6.04
CA GLY A 14 -5.42 -2.40 -7.28
C GLY A 14 -6.85 -2.91 -7.06
N LEU A 15 -7.15 -3.49 -5.89
CA LEU A 15 -8.51 -3.87 -5.52
C LEU A 15 -9.33 -2.69 -4.97
N THR A 16 -8.73 -1.84 -4.14
CA THR A 16 -9.46 -0.84 -3.36
C THR A 16 -9.60 0.51 -4.05
N GLU A 17 -8.76 0.84 -5.03
CA GLU A 17 -8.82 2.11 -5.77
C GLU A 17 -10.11 2.27 -6.58
N PHE A 18 -10.61 1.18 -7.16
CA PHE A 18 -11.84 1.20 -7.97
C PHE A 18 -13.12 0.93 -7.17
N LEU A 19 -12.99 0.55 -5.90
CA LEU A 19 -14.10 0.32 -5.00
C LEU A 19 -14.35 1.58 -4.14
N PRO A 20 -15.60 1.91 -3.78
CA PRO A 20 -15.91 3.09 -2.96
C PRO A 20 -15.60 2.84 -1.47
N VAL A 21 -14.36 2.47 -1.15
CA VAL A 21 -13.91 2.03 0.18
C VAL A 21 -12.65 2.73 0.69
N SER A 22 -12.09 3.69 -0.07
CA SER A 22 -10.85 4.41 0.22
C SER A 22 -9.59 3.53 0.21
N SER A 23 -8.86 3.54 -0.90
CA SER A 23 -7.55 2.90 -1.07
C SER A 23 -6.52 3.42 -0.08
N THR A 24 -6.45 4.74 0.09
CA THR A 24 -5.50 5.40 1.01
C THR A 24 -5.59 4.86 2.44
N GLY A 25 -6.81 4.62 2.95
CA GLY A 25 -6.99 4.07 4.28
C GLY A 25 -6.48 2.63 4.40
N HIS A 26 -6.77 1.79 3.41
CA HIS A 26 -6.30 0.41 3.36
C HIS A 26 -4.78 0.33 3.24
N MET A 27 -4.17 1.21 2.46
CA MET A 27 -2.72 1.29 2.28
C MET A 27 -2.00 1.66 3.56
N ILE A 28 -2.48 2.69 4.29
CA ILE A 28 -1.92 3.08 5.60
C ILE A 28 -2.00 1.90 6.60
N ILE A 29 -3.13 1.18 6.63
CA ILE A 29 -3.29 0.03 7.52
C ILE A 29 -2.34 -1.10 7.12
N ALA A 30 -2.26 -1.43 5.83
CA ALA A 30 -1.42 -2.52 5.31
C ALA A 30 0.07 -2.24 5.55
N SER A 31 0.56 -1.04 5.21
CA SER A 31 1.96 -0.68 5.40
C SER A 31 2.33 -0.49 6.87
N SER A 32 1.39 -0.04 7.72
CA SER A 32 1.58 -0.03 9.18
C SER A 32 1.60 -1.43 9.79
N ALA A 33 0.77 -2.37 9.32
CA ALA A 33 0.75 -3.75 9.78
C ALA A 33 2.07 -4.48 9.47
N PHE A 34 2.70 -4.15 8.34
CA PHE A 34 4.04 -4.62 8.01
C PHE A 34 5.17 -3.83 8.70
N GLY A 35 4.85 -2.74 9.40
CA GLY A 35 5.83 -1.87 10.04
C GLY A 35 6.71 -1.07 9.07
N ILE A 36 6.29 -0.89 7.82
CA ILE A 36 7.08 -0.24 6.74
C ILE A 36 6.49 1.09 6.27
N GLY A 37 5.32 1.51 6.77
CA GLY A 37 4.65 2.75 6.35
C GLY A 37 5.45 4.04 6.64
N HIS A 38 6.46 3.98 7.49
CA HIS A 38 7.33 5.12 7.78
C HIS A 38 8.51 5.25 6.80
N GLU A 39 8.84 4.19 6.05
CA GLU A 39 9.93 4.20 5.08
C GLU A 39 9.60 5.10 3.89
N ASP A 40 10.54 5.96 3.48
CA ASP A 40 10.32 6.88 2.35
C ASP A 40 10.08 6.14 1.04
N PHE A 41 10.74 4.99 0.86
CA PHE A 41 10.52 4.15 -0.32
C PHE A 41 9.09 3.59 -0.37
N THR A 42 8.52 3.17 0.77
CA THR A 42 7.13 2.69 0.83
C THR A 42 6.19 3.79 0.37
N LYS A 43 6.33 5.01 0.90
CA LYS A 43 5.47 6.15 0.51
C LYS A 43 5.56 6.47 -0.98
N ILE A 44 6.76 6.45 -1.55
CA ILE A 44 6.96 6.66 -3.00
C ILE A 44 6.30 5.52 -3.79
N PHE A 45 6.46 4.28 -3.35
CA PHE A 45 5.87 3.13 -4.01
C PHE A 45 4.35 3.20 -4.00
N GLU A 46 3.72 3.48 -2.85
CA GLU A 46 2.25 3.61 -2.72
C GLU A 46 1.69 4.64 -3.72
N VAL A 47 2.34 5.81 -3.88
CA VAL A 47 1.95 6.82 -4.88
C VAL A 47 2.23 6.38 -6.32
N SER A 48 3.24 5.54 -6.54
CA SER A 48 3.63 5.11 -7.90
C SER A 48 2.70 4.04 -8.49
N ILE A 49 2.00 3.29 -7.64
CA ILE A 49 1.09 2.21 -8.04
C ILE A 49 -0.39 2.62 -8.01
N GLN A 50 -0.67 3.81 -7.49
CA GLN A 50 -1.97 4.49 -7.51
C GLN A 50 -2.23 5.05 -8.92
#